data_AF-A0ABD2WFS2-F1
#
_entry.id   AF-A0ABD2WFS2-F1
#
_cell.length_a   1.000
_cell.length_b   1.000
_cell.length_c   1.000
_cell.angle_alpha   90.00
_cell.angle_beta   90.00
_cell.angle_gamma   90.00
#
_symmetry.space_group_name_H-M   'P 1'
#
loop_
_entity.id
_entity.type
_entity.pdbx_description
1 polymer ?
#
loop_
_entity_poly.entity_id
_entity_poly.type
_entity_poly.pdbx_seq_one_letter_code
_entity_poly.pdbx_strand_id
1 'polypeptide(L)'
;MFKFFKDLSEPDSSGPNDYTNIRLESISDSLNVISADIQEFKESLFDKISTEKDLKDIAEKMGKIYRYKFNIDNLFKKFQNFHNFSIINAGDYLSSTKENFIKNIRDDVDKMLQDMKYQLIQVTDVWFPGAAWQLSTSSLFGPFIQKYIENELLMQFNSDPNTGHLCKGNCLLHVDSKTDRAPYQGGCSIRLRNCEQLDNSVELCRSKSDSTRKYEYAKNGTVLFGKLNSCDKTEKLELFSTWWVHSQTCPNCLCTCEQIANNRSIDLQMVRAAAINNEVIVGLRFRLKLGLLFMEARTAKLLPSGHIDTESKIWKRKKFQSSDISKRVEGVDFLPLSWSNRSFVLDDVELGNDYVLTGVRFVYENGFIKLAARGHKFDFKNGTIDTTQEIWVVSGKSKPESEYSEFSVENLAVPTNYNDNKIDSYNGGVKNENIVQFVKLTTSSLKSDVGQSVVPFIDVKPVVPKQLTPLSGVGLVHEGTRKSAGYLALKIIGYDLEPHVKEESI
;
A
#
# COMPACT_ATOMS: atom_id res chain seq x y z
N MET A 1 -40.51 17.72 0.97
CA MET A 1 -41.57 17.00 1.72
C MET A 1 -42.75 17.92 2.04
N PHE A 2 -42.56 19.00 2.83
CA PHE A 2 -43.60 20.00 3.19
C PHE A 2 -44.37 20.59 2.00
N LYS A 3 -43.67 20.86 0.88
CA LYS A 3 -44.30 21.44 -0.33
C LYS A 3 -45.22 20.45 -1.06
N PHE A 4 -44.85 19.17 -1.11
CA PHE A 4 -45.62 18.13 -1.80
C PHE A 4 -46.98 17.84 -1.14
N PHE A 5 -47.02 17.78 0.19
CA PHE A 5 -48.28 17.59 0.92
C PHE A 5 -49.15 18.85 0.94
N LYS A 6 -48.53 20.03 0.98
CA LYS A 6 -49.25 21.29 0.85
C LYS A 6 -49.94 21.41 -0.51
N ASP A 7 -49.23 21.06 -1.58
CA ASP A 7 -49.74 21.08 -2.96
C ASP A 7 -50.84 20.02 -3.21
N LEU A 8 -50.89 18.94 -2.42
CA LEU A 8 -51.96 17.93 -2.45
C LEU A 8 -53.19 18.32 -1.60
N SER A 9 -53.01 19.22 -0.62
CA SER A 9 -54.05 19.64 0.33
C SER A 9 -54.82 20.90 -0.09
N GLU A 10 -54.33 21.63 -1.10
CA GLU A 10 -55.01 22.83 -1.61
C GLU A 10 -56.18 22.43 -2.54
N PRO A 11 -57.44 22.76 -2.18
CA PRO A 11 -58.60 22.28 -2.91
C PRO A 11 -58.96 23.28 -4.01
N ASP A 12 -58.40 23.10 -5.20
CA ASP A 12 -58.94 23.78 -6.39
C ASP A 12 -59.40 22.78 -7.47
N SER A 13 -60.72 22.59 -7.45
CA SER A 13 -61.60 21.98 -8.44
C SER A 13 -61.41 20.49 -8.78
N SER A 14 -62.38 19.69 -8.30
CA SER A 14 -62.62 18.25 -8.56
C SER A 14 -61.74 17.21 -7.82
N GLY A 15 -61.67 17.37 -6.50
CA GLY A 15 -61.84 16.31 -5.49
C GLY A 15 -60.92 15.08 -5.47
N PRO A 16 -60.36 14.80 -4.28
CA PRO A 16 -60.62 13.50 -3.66
C PRO A 16 -61.37 13.67 -2.32
N ASN A 17 -62.35 12.79 -2.07
CA ASN A 17 -63.17 12.73 -0.85
C ASN A 17 -62.33 12.95 0.43
N ASP A 18 -62.91 13.55 1.49
CA ASP A 18 -62.29 13.74 2.82
C ASP A 18 -61.56 12.49 3.37
N TYR A 19 -62.01 11.30 2.96
CA TYR A 19 -61.40 10.01 3.28
C TYR A 19 -59.97 9.82 2.72
N THR A 20 -59.66 10.46 1.59
CA THR A 20 -58.34 10.41 0.93
C THR A 20 -57.36 11.37 1.60
N ASN A 21 -57.84 12.54 2.05
CA ASN A 21 -57.02 13.50 2.80
C ASN A 21 -56.60 12.93 4.16
N ILE A 22 -57.53 12.32 4.91
CA ILE A 22 -57.22 11.67 6.21
C ILE A 22 -56.19 10.52 6.04
N ARG A 23 -56.25 9.77 4.93
CA ARG A 23 -55.27 8.72 4.63
C ARG A 23 -53.91 9.27 4.19
N LEU A 24 -53.89 10.36 3.45
CA LEU A 24 -52.66 11.04 3.04
C LEU A 24 -51.96 11.69 4.24
N GLU A 25 -52.71 12.30 5.15
CA GLU A 25 -52.20 12.81 6.42
C GLU A 25 -51.61 11.68 7.28
N SER A 26 -52.31 10.55 7.41
CA SER A 26 -51.80 9.38 8.14
C SER A 26 -50.50 8.80 7.53
N ILE A 27 -50.37 8.83 6.20
CA ILE A 27 -49.13 8.44 5.51
C ILE A 27 -48.03 9.49 5.75
N SER A 28 -48.36 10.78 5.74
CA SER A 28 -47.44 11.88 6.05
C SER A 28 -46.88 11.77 7.47
N ASP A 29 -47.74 11.54 8.45
CA ASP A 29 -47.35 11.35 9.85
C ASP A 29 -46.45 10.14 10.04
N SER A 30 -46.77 9.03 9.36
CA SER A 30 -45.92 7.83 9.37
C SER A 30 -44.53 8.09 8.78
N LEU A 31 -44.44 8.90 7.73
CA LEU A 31 -43.17 9.29 7.11
C LEU A 31 -42.38 10.28 7.98
N ASN A 32 -43.06 11.17 8.71
CA ASN A 32 -42.42 12.09 9.65
C ASN A 32 -41.77 11.34 10.82
N VAL A 33 -42.45 10.32 11.36
CA VAL A 33 -41.89 9.44 12.41
C VAL A 33 -40.66 8.69 11.88
N ILE A 34 -40.74 8.13 10.66
CA ILE A 34 -39.59 7.45 10.04
C ILE A 34 -38.42 8.41 9.82
N SER A 35 -38.69 9.63 9.37
CA SER A 35 -37.64 10.64 9.15
C SER A 35 -36.96 11.07 10.46
N ALA A 36 -37.70 11.16 11.56
CA ALA A 36 -37.16 11.49 12.87
C ALA A 36 -36.27 10.35 13.40
N ASP A 37 -36.74 9.11 13.31
CA ASP A 37 -35.98 7.91 13.72
C ASP A 37 -34.66 7.76 12.91
N ILE A 38 -34.68 8.11 11.63
CA ILE A 38 -33.48 8.09 10.78
C ILE A 38 -32.47 9.15 11.23
N GLN A 39 -32.91 10.34 11.64
CA GLN A 39 -31.99 11.36 12.15
C GLN A 39 -31.45 11.05 13.53
N GLU A 40 -32.26 10.50 14.44
CA GLU A 40 -31.78 10.02 15.73
C GLU A 40 -30.73 8.90 15.56
N PHE A 41 -30.96 7.98 14.61
CA PHE A 41 -29.97 6.96 14.27
C PHE A 41 -28.67 7.56 13.74
N LYS A 42 -28.75 8.54 12.84
CA LYS A 42 -27.60 9.25 12.29
C LYS A 42 -26.78 9.91 13.39
N GLU A 43 -27.42 10.65 14.30
CA GLU A 43 -26.76 11.31 15.44
C GLU A 43 -26.11 10.28 16.39
N SER A 44 -26.80 9.17 16.66
CA SER A 44 -26.26 8.05 17.47
C SER A 44 -25.05 7.35 16.83
N LEU A 45 -24.96 7.32 15.49
CA LEU A 45 -23.88 6.65 14.76
C LEU A 45 -22.57 7.44 14.82
N PHE A 46 -22.65 8.77 14.91
CA PHE A 46 -21.48 9.65 15.03
C PHE A 46 -20.80 9.60 16.40
N ASP A 47 -21.49 9.13 17.44
CA ASP A 47 -21.04 9.32 18.83
C ASP A 47 -20.43 8.09 19.53
N LYS A 48 -20.44 6.87 18.96
CA LYS A 48 -19.73 5.70 19.55
C LYS A 48 -19.73 4.45 18.65
N ILE A 49 -18.54 4.02 18.23
CA ILE A 49 -18.29 2.63 17.84
C ILE A 49 -17.00 2.17 18.53
N SER A 50 -17.13 1.55 19.70
CA SER A 50 -15.96 1.03 20.44
C SER A 50 -16.17 -0.33 21.11
N THR A 51 -17.40 -0.83 21.23
CA THR A 51 -17.72 -2.08 21.93
C THR A 51 -18.68 -3.00 21.17
N GLU A 52 -18.69 -4.28 21.50
CA GLU A 52 -19.56 -5.32 20.93
C GLU A 52 -21.06 -5.06 21.17
N LYS A 53 -21.39 -4.31 22.23
CA LYS A 53 -22.75 -3.86 22.53
C LYS A 53 -23.25 -2.84 21.49
N ASP A 54 -22.35 -1.99 20.99
CA ASP A 54 -22.66 -0.97 19.99
C ASP A 54 -23.00 -1.63 18.63
N LEU A 55 -22.36 -2.75 18.30
CA LEU A 55 -22.62 -3.50 17.06
C LEU A 55 -23.99 -4.19 17.05
N LYS A 56 -24.44 -4.73 18.19
CA LYS A 56 -25.80 -5.29 18.32
C LYS A 56 -26.88 -4.22 18.22
N ASP A 57 -26.65 -3.06 18.82
CA ASP A 57 -27.56 -1.91 18.73
C ASP A 57 -27.65 -1.38 17.30
N ILE A 58 -26.52 -1.30 16.58
CA ILE A 58 -26.48 -0.93 15.16
C ILE A 58 -27.22 -1.95 14.29
N ALA A 59 -27.02 -3.26 14.52
CA ALA A 59 -27.72 -4.30 13.76
C ALA A 59 -29.25 -4.27 13.98
N GLU A 60 -29.69 -4.02 15.21
CA GLU A 60 -31.12 -3.88 15.52
C GLU A 60 -31.73 -2.64 14.86
N LYS A 61 -31.03 -1.50 14.89
CA LYS A 61 -31.45 -0.26 14.23
C LYS A 61 -31.43 -0.38 12.70
N MET A 62 -30.46 -1.08 12.12
CA MET A 62 -30.45 -1.44 10.69
C MET A 62 -31.67 -2.29 10.33
N GLY A 63 -32.00 -3.29 11.15
CA GLY A 63 -33.22 -4.09 11.00
C GLY A 63 -34.50 -3.24 10.99
N LYS A 64 -34.56 -2.16 11.79
CA LYS A 64 -35.68 -1.21 11.76
C LYS A 64 -35.72 -0.39 10.47
N ILE A 65 -34.57 0.08 9.97
CA ILE A 65 -34.50 0.83 8.70
C ILE A 65 -34.95 -0.02 7.51
N TYR A 66 -34.55 -1.29 7.46
CA TYR A 66 -35.02 -2.21 6.42
C TYR A 66 -36.53 -2.47 6.51
N ARG A 67 -37.09 -2.56 7.72
CA ARG A 67 -38.54 -2.63 7.92
C ARG A 67 -39.24 -1.35 7.48
N TYR A 68 -38.64 -0.18 7.70
CA TYR A 68 -39.18 1.09 7.21
C TYR A 68 -39.20 1.15 5.69
N LYS A 69 -38.13 0.73 5.01
CA LYS A 69 -38.12 0.58 3.55
C LYS A 69 -39.26 -0.31 3.06
N PHE A 70 -39.41 -1.50 3.66
CA PHE A 70 -40.48 -2.44 3.30
C PHE A 70 -41.89 -1.88 3.57
N ASN A 71 -42.09 -1.14 4.67
CA ASN A 71 -43.36 -0.51 5.01
C ASN A 71 -43.69 0.64 4.06
N ILE A 72 -42.69 1.45 3.70
CA ILE A 72 -42.81 2.52 2.70
C ILE A 72 -43.22 1.92 1.34
N ASP A 73 -42.53 0.86 0.90
CA ASP A 73 -42.85 0.17 -0.35
C ASP A 73 -44.28 -0.41 -0.34
N ASN A 74 -44.72 -0.98 0.78
CA ASN A 74 -46.09 -1.47 0.94
C ASN A 74 -47.14 -0.37 0.99
N LEU A 75 -46.86 0.77 1.63
CA LEU A 75 -47.73 1.94 1.63
C LEU A 75 -47.88 2.50 0.21
N PHE A 76 -46.79 2.56 -0.55
CA PHE A 76 -46.81 2.96 -1.95
C PHE A 76 -47.56 1.96 -2.84
N LYS A 77 -47.43 0.66 -2.60
CA LYS A 77 -48.19 -0.38 -3.31
C LYS A 77 -49.69 -0.28 -3.02
N LYS A 78 -50.08 0.01 -1.77
CA LYS A 78 -51.47 0.29 -1.39
C LYS A 78 -52.00 1.57 -2.04
N PHE A 79 -51.17 2.61 -2.12
CA PHE A 79 -51.51 3.87 -2.81
C PHE A 79 -51.69 3.67 -4.32
N GLN A 80 -50.80 2.91 -4.97
CA GLN A 80 -50.92 2.54 -6.40
C GLN A 80 -52.19 1.73 -6.68
N ASN A 81 -52.52 0.78 -5.82
CA ASN A 81 -53.76 -0.01 -5.94
C ASN A 81 -55.02 0.85 -5.78
N PHE A 82 -54.98 1.88 -4.94
CA PHE A 82 -56.06 2.86 -4.80
C PHE A 82 -56.19 3.75 -6.04
N HIS A 83 -55.06 4.22 -6.59
CA HIS A 83 -55.01 5.12 -7.74
C HIS A 83 -55.41 4.44 -9.07
N ASN A 84 -55.12 3.14 -9.22
CA ASN A 84 -55.59 2.34 -10.36
C ASN A 84 -57.11 2.14 -10.39
N PHE A 85 -57.80 2.38 -9.27
CA PHE A 85 -59.26 2.31 -9.19
C PHE A 85 -59.95 3.63 -9.58
N SER A 86 -59.21 4.74 -9.62
CA SER A 86 -59.72 6.11 -9.81
C SER A 86 -59.13 6.80 -11.05
N ILE A 87 -58.85 6.05 -12.12
CA ILE A 87 -58.47 6.63 -13.41
C ILE A 87 -59.74 7.06 -14.14
N ILE A 88 -60.17 8.30 -13.96
CA ILE A 88 -60.79 9.04 -15.08
C ILE A 88 -60.24 10.48 -15.22
N ASN A 89 -59.80 11.21 -14.17
CA ASN A 89 -59.59 12.67 -14.32
C ASN A 89 -58.33 13.33 -13.70
N ALA A 90 -57.17 12.67 -13.60
CA ALA A 90 -55.94 13.36 -13.17
C ALA A 90 -54.81 13.21 -14.19
N GLY A 91 -54.82 14.11 -15.19
CA GLY A 91 -53.80 14.20 -16.24
C GLY A 91 -52.49 14.85 -15.77
N ASP A 92 -51.38 14.30 -16.26
CA ASP A 92 -50.04 14.85 -16.49
C ASP A 92 -49.23 15.53 -15.37
N TYR A 93 -49.82 15.93 -14.24
CA TYR A 93 -49.07 16.58 -13.15
C TYR A 93 -48.30 15.59 -12.25
N LEU A 94 -48.72 14.31 -12.23
CA LEU A 94 -48.20 13.30 -11.31
C LEU A 94 -46.94 12.58 -11.81
N SER A 95 -46.76 12.40 -13.12
CA SER A 95 -45.72 11.50 -13.66
C SER A 95 -44.30 12.05 -13.47
N SER A 96 -44.07 13.33 -13.77
CA SER A 96 -42.77 13.99 -13.58
C SER A 96 -42.42 14.19 -12.10
N THR A 97 -43.43 14.42 -11.26
CA THR A 97 -43.29 14.58 -9.80
C THR A 97 -43.02 13.23 -9.11
N LYS A 98 -43.66 12.15 -9.58
CA LYS A 98 -43.42 10.76 -9.17
C LYS A 98 -41.99 10.33 -9.49
N GLU A 99 -41.50 10.61 -10.71
CA GLU A 99 -40.14 10.26 -11.12
C GLU A 99 -39.09 11.05 -10.35
N ASN A 100 -39.30 12.36 -10.15
CA ASN A 100 -38.39 13.19 -9.35
C ASN A 100 -38.39 12.80 -7.87
N PHE A 101 -39.52 12.39 -7.30
CA PHE A 101 -39.60 11.97 -5.91
C PHE A 101 -38.96 10.59 -5.67
N ILE A 102 -39.23 9.61 -6.55
CA ILE A 102 -38.56 8.30 -6.54
C ILE A 102 -37.06 8.48 -6.73
N LYS A 103 -36.65 9.36 -7.66
CA LYS A 103 -35.26 9.69 -7.88
C LYS A 103 -34.63 10.30 -6.63
N ASN A 104 -35.26 11.28 -5.99
CA ASN A 104 -34.69 11.91 -4.79
C ASN A 104 -34.59 10.96 -3.58
N ILE A 105 -35.60 10.11 -3.33
CA ILE A 105 -35.52 9.11 -2.24
C ILE A 105 -34.47 8.06 -2.56
N ARG A 106 -34.40 7.61 -3.82
CA ARG A 106 -33.39 6.64 -4.24
C ARG A 106 -32.00 7.25 -4.14
N ASP A 107 -31.82 8.49 -4.58
CA ASP A 107 -30.57 9.24 -4.49
C ASP A 107 -30.18 9.49 -3.03
N ASP A 108 -31.13 9.78 -2.12
CA ASP A 108 -30.86 9.96 -0.69
C ASP A 108 -30.51 8.64 0.00
N VAL A 109 -31.20 7.54 -0.32
CA VAL A 109 -30.90 6.19 0.19
C VAL A 109 -29.59 5.67 -0.38
N ASP A 110 -29.32 5.89 -1.66
CA ASP A 110 -28.06 5.50 -2.32
C ASP A 110 -26.90 6.35 -1.80
N LYS A 111 -27.13 7.63 -1.51
CA LYS A 111 -26.15 8.50 -0.84
C LYS A 111 -25.93 8.06 0.60
N MET A 112 -26.96 7.65 1.34
CA MET A 112 -26.81 7.05 2.66
C MET A 112 -26.06 5.72 2.61
N LEU A 113 -26.34 4.87 1.62
CA LEU A 113 -25.62 3.62 1.38
C LEU A 113 -24.18 3.88 0.94
N GLN A 114 -23.91 4.94 0.19
CA GLN A 114 -22.56 5.39 -0.17
C GLN A 114 -21.81 5.99 1.02
N ASP A 115 -22.47 6.77 1.88
CA ASP A 115 -21.89 7.31 3.11
C ASP A 115 -21.64 6.19 4.14
N MET A 116 -22.55 5.22 4.24
CA MET A 116 -22.36 3.99 5.02
C MET A 116 -21.31 3.08 4.40
N LYS A 117 -21.23 2.99 3.07
CA LYS A 117 -20.15 2.32 2.35
C LYS A 117 -18.84 3.00 2.67
N TYR A 118 -18.77 4.33 2.64
CA TYR A 118 -17.59 5.11 3.00
C TYR A 118 -17.21 4.92 4.48
N GLN A 119 -18.16 4.77 5.41
CA GLN A 119 -17.88 4.51 6.82
C GLN A 119 -17.58 3.05 7.13
N LEU A 120 -18.23 2.08 6.49
CA LEU A 120 -17.89 0.66 6.58
C LEU A 120 -16.53 0.43 5.95
N ILE A 121 -16.26 1.04 4.80
CA ILE A 121 -14.95 1.16 4.18
C ILE A 121 -14.00 1.87 5.16
N GLN A 122 -14.32 2.96 5.88
CA GLN A 122 -13.41 3.48 6.93
C GLN A 122 -13.19 2.53 8.14
N VAL A 123 -14.11 1.58 8.39
CA VAL A 123 -14.01 0.54 9.43
C VAL A 123 -13.31 -0.74 8.92
N THR A 124 -13.37 -0.99 7.60
CA THR A 124 -12.78 -2.13 6.87
C THR A 124 -11.63 -1.72 5.93
N ASP A 125 -11.24 -0.45 5.96
CA ASP A 125 -10.27 0.12 5.03
C ASP A 125 -8.91 -0.34 5.48
N VAL A 126 -8.23 -0.85 4.47
CA VAL A 126 -6.79 -0.83 4.29
C VAL A 126 -6.07 -0.33 5.53
N TRP A 127 -5.72 -1.29 6.38
CA TRP A 127 -5.04 -0.97 7.62
C TRP A 127 -3.63 -0.51 7.30
N PHE A 128 -3.38 0.78 7.47
CA PHE A 128 -2.03 1.30 7.48
C PHE A 128 -1.45 1.20 8.88
N PRO A 129 -0.15 0.91 8.98
CA PRO A 129 0.51 0.97 10.26
C PRO A 129 0.36 2.36 10.89
N GLY A 130 -0.37 2.39 12.01
CA GLY A 130 -0.62 3.60 12.79
C GLY A 130 0.64 4.38 13.19
N ALA A 131 0.40 5.67 13.34
CA ALA A 131 1.13 6.75 14.01
C ALA A 131 2.54 6.43 14.55
N ALA A 132 3.47 7.28 14.13
CA ALA A 132 4.86 7.36 14.54
C ALA A 132 5.06 7.45 16.06
N TRP A 133 5.19 6.31 16.75
CA TRP A 133 5.85 6.23 18.06
C TRP A 133 6.48 4.84 18.28
N GLN A 134 7.70 4.65 17.75
CA GLN A 134 8.83 3.92 18.38
C GLN A 134 9.96 3.75 17.35
N LEU A 135 10.99 4.59 17.52
CA LEU A 135 12.28 4.51 16.84
C LEU A 135 13.03 3.24 17.27
N SER A 136 12.74 2.07 16.66
CA SER A 136 13.69 0.94 16.66
C SER A 136 13.43 -0.20 15.65
N THR A 137 12.41 -0.14 14.78
CA THR A 137 12.03 -1.33 13.97
C THR A 137 12.04 -1.15 12.45
N SER A 138 12.56 -0.06 11.89
CA SER A 138 12.77 0.04 10.44
C SER A 138 13.98 -0.78 10.02
N SER A 139 13.78 -1.88 9.30
CA SER A 139 14.88 -2.71 8.81
C SER A 139 15.33 -2.21 7.44
N LEU A 140 16.52 -1.61 7.39
CA LEU A 140 17.16 -1.25 6.13
C LEU A 140 17.40 -2.51 5.28
N PHE A 141 17.23 -2.40 3.95
CA PHE A 141 17.75 -3.36 2.99
C PHE A 141 19.28 -3.53 3.08
N GLY A 142 19.97 -2.74 3.93
CA GLY A 142 21.43 -2.70 4.09
C GLY A 142 22.16 -2.26 2.82
N PRO A 143 23.41 -1.78 2.92
CA PRO A 143 24.04 -1.17 1.77
C PRO A 143 24.54 -2.23 0.79
N PHE A 144 23.69 -2.62 -0.18
CA PHE A 144 24.15 -3.21 -1.45
C PHE A 144 24.48 -2.12 -2.48
N ILE A 145 23.96 -0.91 -2.27
CA ILE A 145 24.34 0.32 -2.96
C ILE A 145 24.55 1.44 -1.93
N GLN A 146 25.54 2.29 -2.14
CA GLN A 146 25.77 3.51 -1.34
C GLN A 146 26.60 4.53 -2.11
N LYS A 147 26.51 5.81 -1.77
CA LYS A 147 27.42 6.83 -2.33
C LYS A 147 28.85 6.67 -1.81
N TYR A 148 29.80 6.96 -2.69
CA TYR A 148 31.22 6.72 -2.52
C TYR A 148 32.01 7.91 -3.05
N ILE A 149 32.83 8.52 -2.20
CA ILE A 149 33.66 9.67 -2.57
C ILE A 149 35.12 9.22 -2.49
N GLU A 150 35.88 9.47 -3.55
CA GLU A 150 37.31 9.16 -3.61
C GLU A 150 37.98 9.99 -4.71
N ASN A 151 39.29 10.15 -4.65
CA ASN A 151 40.05 10.70 -5.77
C ASN A 151 40.08 9.71 -6.95
N GLU A 152 39.95 10.20 -8.19
CA GLU A 152 39.97 9.37 -9.42
C GLU A 152 41.21 8.47 -9.51
N LEU A 153 42.37 8.93 -9.03
CA LEU A 153 43.63 8.17 -9.03
C LEU A 153 43.49 6.83 -8.27
N LEU A 154 42.56 6.74 -7.33
CA LEU A 154 42.30 5.56 -6.51
C LEU A 154 41.06 4.77 -6.98
N MET A 155 40.41 5.19 -8.08
CA MET A 155 39.28 4.50 -8.72
C MET A 155 39.77 3.70 -9.93
N GLN A 156 39.88 2.37 -9.82
CA GLN A 156 40.56 1.58 -10.86
C GLN A 156 39.70 0.88 -11.92
N PHE A 157 40.37 0.56 -13.01
CA PHE A 157 39.91 -0.06 -14.24
C PHE A 157 40.35 -1.52 -14.24
N ASN A 158 39.51 -2.48 -14.65
CA ASN A 158 39.94 -3.88 -14.74
C ASN A 158 39.47 -4.49 -16.06
N SER A 159 40.37 -4.51 -17.05
CA SER A 159 40.36 -5.47 -18.16
C SER A 159 41.69 -5.57 -18.96
N ASP A 160 42.69 -4.70 -18.72
CA ASP A 160 44.01 -4.83 -19.37
C ASP A 160 45.15 -4.66 -18.34
N PRO A 161 45.93 -5.72 -18.04
CA PRO A 161 47.10 -5.64 -17.16
C PRO A 161 48.20 -4.71 -17.67
N ASN A 162 48.14 -4.29 -18.94
CA ASN A 162 49.17 -3.44 -19.56
C ASN A 162 48.88 -1.94 -19.46
N THR A 163 47.65 -1.54 -19.11
CA THR A 163 47.33 -0.13 -18.81
C THR A 163 47.37 0.05 -17.31
N GLY A 164 48.49 0.54 -16.78
CA GLY A 164 48.65 0.86 -15.36
C GLY A 164 47.60 1.84 -14.83
N HIS A 165 47.70 2.18 -13.54
CA HIS A 165 46.81 3.07 -12.79
C HIS A 165 46.69 4.47 -13.43
N LEU A 166 45.84 4.63 -14.44
CA LEU A 166 45.73 5.85 -15.23
C LEU A 166 44.44 6.59 -14.89
N CYS A 167 44.61 7.68 -14.17
CA CYS A 167 43.63 8.75 -14.04
C CYS A 167 43.26 9.30 -15.43
N LYS A 168 41.97 9.39 -15.72
CA LYS A 168 41.43 9.83 -17.03
C LYS A 168 40.95 11.28 -17.00
N GLY A 169 41.09 11.96 -15.87
CA GLY A 169 40.70 13.35 -15.67
C GLY A 169 39.19 13.58 -15.77
N ASN A 170 38.37 12.52 -15.70
CA ASN A 170 36.93 12.61 -15.85
C ASN A 170 36.21 11.45 -15.15
N CYS A 171 35.52 11.78 -14.05
CA CYS A 171 34.75 10.84 -13.26
C CYS A 171 33.65 10.09 -14.05
N LEU A 172 33.11 10.69 -15.12
CA LEU A 172 32.08 10.06 -15.96
C LEU A 172 32.58 8.81 -16.69
N LEU A 173 33.91 8.63 -16.80
CA LEU A 173 34.52 7.46 -17.44
C LEU A 173 34.58 6.22 -16.53
N HIS A 174 34.10 6.33 -15.27
CA HIS A 174 34.17 5.29 -14.24
C HIS A 174 32.83 4.57 -13.96
N VAL A 175 31.87 4.62 -14.88
CA VAL A 175 30.49 4.07 -14.72
C VAL A 175 30.42 2.53 -14.58
N ASP A 176 31.55 1.82 -14.69
CA ASP A 176 31.67 0.37 -14.44
C ASP A 176 33.03 -0.02 -13.81
N SER A 177 33.70 0.91 -13.14
CA SER A 177 35.05 0.71 -12.58
C SER A 177 35.07 -0.09 -11.27
N LYS A 178 36.15 -0.82 -11.00
CA LYS A 178 36.40 -1.57 -9.74
C LYS A 178 37.42 -0.81 -8.89
N THR A 179 37.18 -0.64 -7.60
CA THR A 179 38.20 0.00 -6.75
C THR A 179 39.21 -1.01 -6.25
N ASP A 180 40.46 -0.59 -6.06
CA ASP A 180 41.55 -1.42 -5.55
C ASP A 180 41.49 -1.70 -4.05
N ARG A 181 40.75 -0.87 -3.31
CA ARG A 181 40.59 -1.07 -1.86
C ARG A 181 39.52 -2.10 -1.59
N ALA A 182 39.82 -3.02 -0.69
CA ALA A 182 38.82 -3.95 -0.21
C ALA A 182 37.69 -3.19 0.52
N PRO A 183 36.43 -3.68 0.49
CA PRO A 183 35.30 -3.03 1.16
C PRO A 183 35.54 -2.70 2.65
N TYR A 184 36.23 -3.58 3.38
CA TYR A 184 36.55 -3.36 4.79
C TYR A 184 37.57 -2.22 5.03
N GLN A 185 38.32 -1.82 4.01
CA GLN A 185 39.20 -0.64 4.03
C GLN A 185 38.44 0.62 3.55
N GLY A 186 37.13 0.50 3.34
CA GLY A 186 36.28 1.55 2.84
C GLY A 186 36.28 1.65 1.31
N GLY A 187 36.71 0.65 0.55
CA GLY A 187 36.60 0.61 -0.92
C GLY A 187 35.22 0.15 -1.44
N CYS A 188 35.05 0.12 -2.75
CA CYS A 188 33.87 -0.39 -3.44
C CYS A 188 34.06 -1.82 -3.98
N SER A 189 33.18 -2.74 -3.57
CA SER A 189 33.42 -4.18 -3.78
C SER A 189 33.12 -4.69 -5.19
N ILE A 190 32.10 -4.16 -5.86
CA ILE A 190 31.62 -4.68 -7.15
C ILE A 190 31.94 -3.70 -8.26
N ARG A 191 31.25 -2.57 -8.32
CA ARG A 191 31.33 -1.59 -9.40
C ARG A 191 30.95 -0.19 -8.93
N LEU A 192 31.59 0.81 -9.49
CA LEU A 192 31.18 2.20 -9.44
C LEU A 192 30.13 2.46 -10.52
N ARG A 193 29.11 3.27 -10.21
CA ARG A 193 27.97 3.65 -11.07
C ARG A 193 27.69 5.14 -10.91
N ASN A 194 27.11 5.78 -11.92
CA ASN A 194 26.59 7.16 -11.84
C ASN A 194 27.58 8.11 -11.13
N CYS A 195 28.81 8.17 -11.65
CA CYS A 195 29.87 9.00 -11.11
C CYS A 195 29.74 10.45 -11.58
N GLU A 196 30.00 11.40 -10.68
CA GLU A 196 30.06 12.82 -10.97
C GLU A 196 31.33 13.43 -10.38
N GLN A 197 31.78 14.53 -10.97
CA GLN A 197 32.97 15.25 -10.54
C GLN A 197 32.62 16.23 -9.42
N LEU A 198 33.45 16.22 -8.38
CA LEU A 198 33.41 17.17 -7.25
C LEU A 198 34.44 18.28 -7.44
N ASP A 199 34.46 19.25 -6.52
CA ASP A 199 35.43 20.34 -6.51
C ASP A 199 36.85 19.81 -6.23
N ASN A 200 37.83 20.69 -6.47
CA ASN A 200 39.25 20.40 -6.29
C ASN A 200 39.62 20.00 -4.85
N SER A 201 38.84 20.41 -3.85
CA SER A 201 39.07 20.02 -2.46
C SER A 201 37.75 19.61 -1.81
N VAL A 202 37.73 18.41 -1.24
CA VAL A 202 36.58 17.83 -0.55
C VAL A 202 37.01 17.45 0.86
N GLU A 203 36.35 18.01 1.85
CA GLU A 203 36.54 17.63 3.25
C GLU A 203 35.56 16.51 3.60
N LEU A 204 36.08 15.38 4.05
CA LEU A 204 35.31 14.24 4.52
C LEU A 204 35.47 14.08 6.02
N CYS A 205 34.37 13.76 6.70
CA CYS A 205 34.41 13.19 8.03
C CYS A 205 34.00 11.74 7.96
N ARG A 206 34.94 10.82 8.22
CA ARG A 206 34.65 9.39 8.30
C ARG A 206 33.88 9.10 9.58
N SER A 207 32.99 8.12 9.50
CA SER A 207 32.37 7.56 10.70
C SER A 207 33.37 6.65 11.41
N LYS A 208 33.22 6.53 12.73
CA LYS A 208 34.03 5.66 13.58
C LYS A 208 33.93 4.20 13.15
N SER A 209 34.94 3.40 13.48
CA SER A 209 35.05 1.99 13.06
C SER A 209 33.90 1.08 13.51
N ASP A 210 33.18 1.46 14.57
CA ASP A 210 32.01 0.76 15.12
C ASP A 210 30.68 1.22 14.49
N SER A 211 30.70 2.26 13.66
CA SER A 211 29.52 2.77 12.97
C SER A 211 29.14 1.92 11.76
N THR A 212 27.84 1.83 11.50
CA THR A 212 27.31 1.25 10.25
C THR A 212 27.37 2.20 9.07
N ARG A 213 27.70 3.47 9.31
CA ARG A 213 27.90 4.51 8.29
C ARG A 213 29.38 4.62 7.93
N LYS A 214 29.67 5.12 6.73
CA LYS A 214 31.02 5.41 6.24
C LYS A 214 31.42 6.86 6.48
N TYR A 215 30.47 7.80 6.37
CA TYR A 215 30.69 9.23 6.56
C TYR A 215 29.68 9.82 7.54
N GLU A 216 30.13 10.74 8.39
CA GLU A 216 29.25 11.63 9.15
C GLU A 216 28.78 12.80 8.28
N TYR A 217 29.72 13.40 7.53
CA TYR A 217 29.46 14.45 6.56
C TYR A 217 30.52 14.47 5.46
N ALA A 218 30.21 15.18 4.37
CA ALA A 218 31.16 15.54 3.34
C ALA A 218 30.91 16.99 2.92
N LYS A 219 31.96 17.78 2.71
CA LYS A 219 31.87 19.18 2.33
C LYS A 219 32.63 19.39 1.03
N ASN A 220 31.89 19.78 -0.01
CA ASN A 220 32.41 20.10 -1.33
C ASN A 220 32.31 21.62 -1.54
N GLY A 221 33.43 22.33 -1.37
CA GLY A 221 33.43 23.79 -1.41
C GLY A 221 32.48 24.42 -0.37
N THR A 222 31.42 25.07 -0.84
CA THR A 222 30.37 25.67 0.02
C THR A 222 29.22 24.71 0.33
N VAL A 223 29.13 23.60 -0.37
CA VAL A 223 28.04 22.62 -0.25
C VAL A 223 28.37 21.61 0.84
N LEU A 224 27.44 21.43 1.78
CA LEU A 224 27.52 20.42 2.84
C LEU A 224 26.56 19.26 2.52
N PHE A 225 27.10 18.05 2.53
CA PHE A 225 26.39 16.79 2.52
C PHE A 225 26.35 16.20 3.94
N GLY A 226 25.23 15.58 4.30
CA GLY A 226 24.98 15.10 5.66
C GLY A 226 24.76 16.25 6.66
N LYS A 227 24.99 15.95 7.94
CA LYS A 227 24.82 16.91 9.04
C LYS A 227 26.19 17.23 9.63
N LEU A 228 26.48 18.51 9.81
CA LEU A 228 27.72 18.95 10.46
C LEU A 228 27.66 18.55 11.93
N ASN A 229 28.28 17.43 12.26
CA ASN A 229 28.47 16.94 13.63
C ASN A 229 29.93 17.15 14.04
N SER A 230 30.24 16.99 15.33
CA SER A 230 31.63 16.98 15.79
C SER A 230 32.39 15.83 15.14
N CYS A 231 33.40 16.15 14.32
CA CYS A 231 34.30 15.17 13.72
C CYS A 231 35.59 15.09 14.54
N ASP A 232 35.98 13.88 14.95
CA ASP A 232 37.28 13.67 15.56
C ASP A 232 38.38 13.92 14.52
N LYS A 233 39.47 14.58 14.91
CA LYS A 233 40.55 14.99 13.98
C LYS A 233 41.15 13.80 13.22
N THR A 234 41.16 12.61 13.81
CA THR A 234 41.65 11.37 13.20
C THR A 234 40.72 10.82 12.12
N GLU A 235 39.44 11.18 12.14
CA GLU A 235 38.43 10.76 11.16
C GLU A 235 38.24 11.78 10.04
N LYS A 236 38.79 12.99 10.22
CA LYS A 236 38.78 14.05 9.22
C LYS A 236 39.82 13.75 8.14
N LEU A 237 39.38 13.77 6.88
CA LEU A 237 40.20 13.53 5.70
C LEU A 237 39.95 14.65 4.69
N GLU A 238 41.01 15.26 4.18
CA GLU A 238 40.93 16.20 3.06
C GLU A 238 41.38 15.51 1.78
N LEU A 239 40.49 15.44 0.81
CA LEU A 239 40.77 14.96 -0.53
C LEU A 239 41.08 16.15 -1.43
N PHE A 240 42.15 16.03 -2.21
CA PHE A 240 42.57 17.05 -3.17
C PHE A 240 42.59 16.46 -4.56
N SER A 241 42.24 17.25 -5.56
CA SER A 241 42.54 16.90 -6.95
C SER A 241 44.06 16.84 -7.11
N THR A 242 44.54 15.76 -7.72
CA THR A 242 45.98 15.51 -7.84
C THR A 242 46.43 15.76 -9.27
N TRP A 243 47.56 16.44 -9.43
CA TRP A 243 48.19 16.56 -10.75
C TRP A 243 48.79 15.22 -11.17
N TRP A 244 48.55 14.82 -12.42
CA TRP A 244 49.02 13.59 -13.02
C TRP A 244 49.75 13.87 -14.34
N VAL A 245 50.43 12.84 -14.86
CA VAL A 245 51.32 12.92 -16.03
C VAL A 245 50.63 13.59 -17.23
N HIS A 246 51.37 14.38 -18.02
CA HIS A 246 50.89 15.13 -19.19
C HIS A 246 49.85 16.24 -18.89
N SER A 247 49.99 16.96 -17.78
CA SER A 247 49.14 18.11 -17.43
C SER A 247 47.67 17.76 -17.15
N GLN A 248 47.37 16.49 -16.88
CA GLN A 248 46.04 16.03 -16.52
C GLN A 248 45.83 16.17 -15.01
N THR A 249 44.65 16.62 -14.60
CA THR A 249 44.28 16.68 -13.18
C THR A 249 43.30 15.56 -12.88
N CYS A 250 43.49 14.87 -11.76
CA CYS A 250 42.61 13.81 -11.29
C CYS A 250 41.58 14.40 -10.34
N PRO A 251 40.34 14.60 -10.78
CA PRO A 251 39.28 15.11 -9.93
C PRO A 251 38.98 14.19 -8.74
N ASN A 252 38.33 14.78 -7.74
CA ASN A 252 37.58 14.03 -6.76
C ASN A 252 36.25 13.59 -7.39
N CYS A 253 35.86 12.35 -7.17
CA CYS A 253 34.67 11.78 -7.79
C CYS A 253 33.68 11.32 -6.72
N LEU A 254 32.39 11.57 -6.96
CA LEU A 254 31.26 11.05 -6.21
C LEU A 254 30.54 10.02 -7.07
N CYS A 255 30.59 8.76 -6.67
CA CYS A 255 29.98 7.64 -7.38
C CYS A 255 28.94 6.94 -6.51
N THR A 256 28.11 6.12 -7.13
CA THR A 256 27.29 5.12 -6.44
C THR A 256 28.02 3.80 -6.50
N CYS A 257 28.41 3.27 -5.35
CA CYS A 257 29.11 2.01 -5.22
C CYS A 257 28.11 0.86 -5.07
N GLU A 258 28.21 -0.14 -5.94
CA GLU A 258 27.60 -1.45 -5.79
C GLU A 258 28.50 -2.35 -4.94
N GLN A 259 27.95 -2.96 -3.89
CA GLN A 259 28.67 -3.77 -2.91
C GLN A 259 28.24 -5.23 -2.94
N ILE A 260 29.16 -6.11 -2.54
CA ILE A 260 28.86 -7.53 -2.34
C ILE A 260 27.98 -7.64 -1.11
N ALA A 261 26.67 -7.72 -1.33
CA ALA A 261 25.71 -7.91 -0.27
C ALA A 261 25.54 -9.40 0.02
N ASN A 262 26.55 -10.01 0.65
CA ASN A 262 26.58 -11.45 0.98
C ASN A 262 25.37 -11.95 1.79
N ASN A 263 24.51 -11.06 2.27
CA ASN A 263 23.29 -11.37 2.98
C ASN A 263 22.21 -10.32 2.68
N ARG A 264 21.90 -9.93 1.44
CA ARG A 264 20.72 -9.08 1.17
C ARG A 264 19.92 -9.62 0.00
N SER A 265 18.87 -10.36 0.35
CA SER A 265 18.08 -11.10 -0.61
C SER A 265 16.60 -11.05 -0.27
N ILE A 266 15.77 -11.33 -1.27
CA ILE A 266 14.32 -11.47 -1.15
C ILE A 266 13.98 -12.94 -1.22
N ASP A 267 13.09 -13.40 -0.36
CA ASP A 267 12.53 -14.73 -0.41
C ASP A 267 11.46 -14.82 -1.50
N LEU A 268 11.63 -15.73 -2.44
CA LEU A 268 10.66 -15.98 -3.53
C LEU A 268 9.68 -17.11 -3.18
N GLN A 269 9.94 -17.81 -2.07
CA GLN A 269 9.06 -18.87 -1.59
C GLN A 269 7.74 -18.33 -1.05
N MET A 270 6.71 -19.13 -1.22
CA MET A 270 5.34 -18.79 -0.82
C MET A 270 5.10 -19.03 0.66
N VAL A 271 4.40 -18.08 1.28
CA VAL A 271 3.70 -18.31 2.54
C VAL A 271 2.26 -18.73 2.25
N ARG A 272 1.80 -19.83 2.84
CA ARG A 272 0.49 -20.45 2.55
C ARG A 272 -0.30 -20.79 3.82
N ALA A 273 -1.61 -20.56 3.75
CA ALA A 273 -2.59 -21.14 4.66
C ALA A 273 -2.92 -22.58 4.23
N ALA A 274 -3.34 -23.43 5.17
CA ALA A 274 -3.78 -24.79 4.86
C ALA A 274 -5.25 -24.78 4.41
N ALA A 275 -5.50 -24.57 3.12
CA ALA A 275 -6.84 -24.59 2.53
C ALA A 275 -7.61 -25.90 2.85
N ILE A 276 -6.92 -27.04 2.86
CA ILE A 276 -7.48 -28.35 3.26
C ILE A 276 -8.02 -28.39 4.70
N ASN A 277 -7.49 -27.53 5.58
CA ASN A 277 -7.94 -27.39 6.96
C ASN A 277 -8.89 -26.19 7.13
N ASN A 278 -9.43 -25.68 6.02
CA ASN A 278 -10.28 -24.49 5.96
C ASN A 278 -9.60 -23.23 6.51
N GLU A 279 -8.27 -23.12 6.38
CA GLU A 279 -7.51 -21.94 6.81
C GLU A 279 -7.34 -20.93 5.66
N VAL A 280 -7.54 -19.65 5.98
CA VAL A 280 -7.30 -18.50 5.08
C VAL A 280 -6.27 -17.54 5.66
N ILE A 281 -5.70 -16.67 4.83
CA ILE A 281 -4.84 -15.57 5.26
C ILE A 281 -5.71 -14.40 5.70
N VAL A 282 -5.45 -13.86 6.90
CA VAL A 282 -6.18 -12.74 7.53
C VAL A 282 -5.26 -11.58 7.91
N GLY A 283 -3.99 -11.63 7.49
CA GLY A 283 -3.03 -10.58 7.73
C GLY A 283 -1.63 -10.97 7.28
N LEU A 284 -0.79 -9.97 7.07
CA LEU A 284 0.55 -10.15 6.51
C LEU A 284 1.54 -9.25 7.23
N ARG A 285 2.84 -9.58 7.13
CA ARG A 285 3.92 -8.70 7.58
C ARG A 285 5.22 -9.06 6.89
N PHE A 286 6.08 -8.06 6.70
CA PHE A 286 7.47 -8.31 6.34
C PHE A 286 8.31 -8.69 7.55
N ARG A 287 9.34 -9.49 7.31
CA ARG A 287 10.38 -9.82 8.27
C ARG A 287 11.73 -9.83 7.58
N LEU A 288 12.71 -9.25 8.25
CA LEU A 288 14.11 -9.32 7.85
C LEU A 288 14.87 -10.16 8.87
N LYS A 289 15.45 -11.28 8.45
CA LYS A 289 16.28 -12.13 9.31
C LYS A 289 17.45 -12.68 8.52
N LEU A 290 18.65 -12.60 9.10
CA LEU A 290 19.91 -13.00 8.43
C LEU A 290 20.04 -12.36 7.04
N GLY A 291 19.50 -11.15 6.86
CA GLY A 291 19.59 -10.45 5.60
C GLY A 291 18.65 -10.92 4.48
N LEU A 292 17.77 -11.88 4.78
CA LEU A 292 16.68 -12.26 3.89
C LEU A 292 15.40 -11.50 4.28
N LEU A 293 14.81 -10.80 3.32
CA LEU A 293 13.46 -10.25 3.43
C LEU A 293 12.46 -11.33 3.02
N PHE A 294 11.50 -11.64 3.89
CA PHE A 294 10.43 -12.60 3.61
C PHE A 294 9.10 -12.13 4.20
N MET A 295 8.02 -12.74 3.74
CA MET A 295 6.68 -12.50 4.26
C MET A 295 6.29 -13.57 5.27
N GLU A 296 5.58 -13.16 6.30
CA GLU A 296 4.82 -14.07 7.17
C GLU A 296 3.33 -13.76 7.03
N ALA A 297 2.51 -14.81 7.12
CA ALA A 297 1.07 -14.69 7.05
C ALA A 297 0.44 -15.06 8.39
N ARG A 298 -0.53 -14.26 8.81
CA ARG A 298 -1.46 -14.60 9.88
C ARG A 298 -2.59 -15.39 9.25
N THR A 299 -2.80 -16.61 9.72
CA THR A 299 -3.83 -17.51 9.22
C THR A 299 -4.85 -17.80 10.31
N ALA A 300 -6.08 -18.09 9.90
CA ALA A 300 -7.17 -18.49 10.79
C ALA A 300 -8.17 -19.34 10.01
N LYS A 301 -9.00 -20.11 10.72
CA LYS A 301 -10.08 -20.89 10.11
C LYS A 301 -11.21 -19.97 9.65
N LEU A 302 -11.68 -20.24 8.44
CA LEU A 302 -12.89 -19.66 7.90
C LEU A 302 -14.11 -20.33 8.54
N LEU A 303 -15.11 -19.53 8.84
CA LEU A 303 -16.41 -19.92 9.40
C LEU A 303 -17.53 -19.49 8.43
N PRO A 304 -18.76 -19.99 8.63
CA PRO A 304 -19.93 -19.57 7.86
C PRO A 304 -20.10 -18.04 7.76
N SER A 305 -20.66 -17.60 6.64
CA SER A 305 -20.91 -16.19 6.34
C SER A 305 -19.65 -15.31 6.39
N GLY A 306 -18.51 -15.87 5.98
CA GLY A 306 -17.23 -15.15 5.94
C GLY A 306 -16.64 -14.79 7.31
N HIS A 307 -17.16 -15.35 8.41
CA HIS A 307 -16.59 -15.10 9.74
C HIS A 307 -15.22 -15.76 9.88
N ILE A 308 -14.39 -15.21 10.76
CA ILE A 308 -13.07 -15.75 11.08
C ILE A 308 -13.07 -16.26 12.51
N ASP A 309 -12.64 -17.50 12.71
CA ASP A 309 -12.39 -18.05 14.04
C ASP A 309 -11.19 -17.34 14.68
N THR A 310 -11.49 -16.45 15.62
CA THR A 310 -10.48 -15.62 16.28
C THR A 310 -9.59 -16.40 17.25
N GLU A 311 -9.95 -17.61 17.65
CA GLU A 311 -9.11 -18.44 18.53
C GLU A 311 -8.07 -19.23 17.73
N SER A 312 -8.40 -19.57 16.49
CA SER A 312 -7.50 -20.30 15.57
C SER A 312 -6.32 -19.48 14.99
N LYS A 313 -6.17 -18.21 15.38
CA LYS A 313 -5.21 -17.26 14.78
C LYS A 313 -3.76 -17.67 15.03
N ILE A 314 -3.02 -17.99 13.97
CA ILE A 314 -1.61 -18.38 14.05
C ILE A 314 -0.79 -17.65 12.99
N TRP A 315 0.40 -17.18 13.35
CA TRP A 315 1.38 -16.72 12.35
C TRP A 315 2.11 -17.94 11.78
N LYS A 316 1.96 -18.20 10.48
CA LYS A 316 2.78 -19.18 9.75
C LYS A 316 4.16 -18.55 9.53
N ARG A 317 5.11 -18.96 10.36
CA ARG A 317 6.49 -18.45 10.37
C ARG A 317 7.39 -19.37 9.57
N LYS A 318 8.30 -18.78 8.81
CA LYS A 318 9.40 -19.54 8.19
C LYS A 318 10.45 -19.83 9.26
N LYS A 319 10.66 -21.12 9.56
CA LYS A 319 11.77 -21.54 10.43
C LYS A 319 13.06 -21.43 9.60
N PHE A 320 14.01 -20.64 10.07
CA PHE A 320 15.33 -20.51 9.44
C PHE A 320 16.35 -21.24 10.28
N GLN A 321 17.02 -22.24 9.70
CA GLN A 321 18.30 -22.74 10.19
C GLN A 321 19.43 -22.31 9.24
N SER A 322 20.63 -22.10 9.77
CA SER A 322 21.78 -21.68 8.96
C SER A 322 22.13 -22.69 7.86
N SER A 323 21.85 -23.97 8.07
CA SER A 323 21.99 -25.05 7.07
C SER A 323 21.02 -24.95 5.89
N ASP A 324 19.92 -24.20 6.04
CA ASP A 324 18.94 -24.02 4.97
C ASP A 324 19.41 -22.98 3.94
N ILE A 325 20.48 -22.23 4.22
CA ILE A 325 21.02 -21.22 3.31
C ILE A 325 21.77 -21.88 2.15
N SER A 326 22.56 -22.92 2.43
CA SER A 326 23.43 -23.57 1.43
C SER A 326 22.67 -24.45 0.42
N LYS A 327 21.39 -24.75 0.67
CA LYS A 327 20.55 -25.59 -0.20
C LYS A 327 19.66 -24.78 -1.15
N ARG A 328 19.64 -23.46 -1.02
CA ARG A 328 18.75 -22.61 -1.79
C ARG A 328 19.32 -22.32 -3.17
N VAL A 329 18.41 -22.22 -4.13
CA VAL A 329 18.73 -21.88 -5.51
C VAL A 329 18.38 -20.42 -5.78
N GLU A 330 19.37 -19.65 -6.22
CA GLU A 330 19.18 -18.26 -6.66
C GLU A 330 18.20 -18.19 -7.85
N GLY A 331 17.31 -17.20 -7.84
CA GLY A 331 16.26 -17.01 -8.84
C GLY A 331 15.05 -17.94 -8.67
N VAL A 332 15.15 -18.98 -7.83
CA VAL A 332 14.05 -19.91 -7.54
C VAL A 332 13.55 -19.73 -6.10
N ASP A 333 14.45 -19.87 -5.13
CA ASP A 333 14.13 -19.75 -3.71
C ASP A 333 14.32 -18.33 -3.18
N PHE A 334 15.32 -17.62 -3.70
CA PHE A 334 15.66 -16.26 -3.29
C PHE A 334 16.26 -15.44 -4.43
N LEU A 335 16.18 -14.13 -4.30
CA LEU A 335 16.76 -13.18 -5.23
C LEU A 335 17.72 -12.23 -4.49
N PRO A 336 19.04 -12.27 -4.77
CA PRO A 336 19.97 -11.25 -4.29
C PRO A 336 19.62 -9.87 -4.85
N LEU A 337 19.64 -8.87 -3.97
CA LEU A 337 19.51 -7.48 -4.36
C LEU A 337 20.82 -7.01 -5.00
N SER A 338 20.71 -6.34 -6.13
CA SER A 338 21.82 -5.82 -6.91
C SER A 338 21.42 -4.54 -7.64
N TRP A 339 22.33 -3.93 -8.39
CA TRP A 339 21.97 -2.78 -9.24
C TRP A 339 20.84 -3.09 -10.23
N SER A 340 20.78 -4.32 -10.73
CA SER A 340 19.75 -4.76 -11.69
C SER A 340 18.50 -5.29 -10.99
N ASN A 341 18.64 -5.94 -9.83
CA ASN A 341 17.54 -6.62 -9.13
C ASN A 341 17.04 -5.76 -7.97
N ARG A 342 16.38 -4.63 -8.26
CA ARG A 342 15.96 -3.67 -7.23
C ARG A 342 14.67 -2.90 -7.50
N SER A 343 13.93 -3.30 -8.53
CA SER A 343 12.68 -2.65 -8.94
C SER A 343 11.48 -3.42 -8.37
N PHE A 344 10.70 -2.80 -7.49
CA PHE A 344 9.48 -3.39 -6.93
C PHE A 344 8.24 -2.79 -7.58
N VAL A 345 7.32 -3.63 -8.04
CA VAL A 345 6.05 -3.18 -8.62
C VAL A 345 5.09 -2.77 -7.50
N LEU A 346 4.55 -1.56 -7.62
CA LEU A 346 3.57 -0.97 -6.71
C LEU A 346 2.19 -1.15 -7.34
N ASP A 347 1.53 -2.23 -6.97
CA ASP A 347 0.25 -2.63 -7.58
C ASP A 347 -0.52 -3.53 -6.61
N ASP A 348 -1.82 -3.59 -6.84
CA ASP A 348 -2.75 -4.44 -6.11
C ASP A 348 -2.99 -5.75 -6.88
N VAL A 349 -3.08 -6.85 -6.13
CA VAL A 349 -3.43 -8.17 -6.63
C VAL A 349 -4.78 -8.55 -6.03
N GLU A 350 -5.82 -8.43 -6.84
CA GLU A 350 -7.19 -8.80 -6.49
C GLU A 350 -7.56 -10.16 -7.09
N LEU A 351 -8.17 -11.01 -6.28
CA LEU A 351 -8.59 -12.36 -6.67
C LEU A 351 -10.05 -12.41 -7.19
N GLY A 352 -10.81 -11.33 -6.99
CA GLY A 352 -12.25 -11.27 -7.27
C GLY A 352 -13.11 -11.82 -6.13
N ASN A 353 -14.43 -11.60 -6.24
CA ASN A 353 -15.39 -11.85 -5.16
C ASN A 353 -15.72 -13.32 -4.92
N ASP A 354 -15.21 -14.25 -5.72
CA ASP A 354 -15.45 -15.69 -5.50
C ASP A 354 -14.31 -16.37 -4.72
N TYR A 355 -13.20 -15.66 -4.49
CA TYR A 355 -11.95 -16.25 -4.02
C TYR A 355 -11.46 -15.62 -2.73
N VAL A 356 -10.86 -16.44 -1.87
CA VAL A 356 -10.17 -16.02 -0.65
C VAL A 356 -8.67 -16.23 -0.76
N LEU A 357 -7.92 -15.32 -0.16
CA LEU A 357 -6.47 -15.33 -0.13
C LEU A 357 -5.96 -16.50 0.74
N THR A 358 -5.16 -17.35 0.12
CA THR A 358 -4.61 -18.56 0.75
C THR A 358 -3.10 -18.67 0.60
N GLY A 359 -2.48 -17.88 -0.29
CA GLY A 359 -1.03 -17.82 -0.40
C GLY A 359 -0.54 -16.50 -0.98
N VAL A 360 0.67 -16.10 -0.60
CA VAL A 360 1.35 -14.90 -1.12
C VAL A 360 2.84 -15.20 -1.31
N ARG A 361 3.43 -14.66 -2.38
CA ARG A 361 4.88 -14.74 -2.63
C ARG A 361 5.38 -13.57 -3.47
N PHE A 362 6.68 -13.36 -3.47
CA PHE A 362 7.34 -12.57 -4.50
C PHE A 362 7.61 -13.40 -5.75
N VAL A 363 7.59 -12.74 -6.90
CA VAL A 363 7.94 -13.27 -8.23
C VAL A 363 8.97 -12.32 -8.82
N TYR A 364 9.96 -12.86 -9.54
CA TYR A 364 10.90 -12.06 -10.30
C TYR A 364 10.73 -12.33 -11.79
N GLU A 365 10.25 -11.34 -12.54
CA GLU A 365 9.95 -11.44 -13.98
C GLU A 365 10.29 -10.12 -14.67
N ASN A 366 11.00 -10.20 -15.81
CA ASN A 366 11.36 -9.05 -16.65
C ASN A 366 12.06 -7.90 -15.89
N GLY A 367 12.94 -8.20 -14.94
CA GLY A 367 13.66 -7.17 -14.17
C GLY A 367 12.86 -6.57 -13.01
N PHE A 368 11.63 -7.03 -12.77
CA PHE A 368 10.75 -6.55 -11.73
C PHE A 368 10.48 -7.60 -10.65
N ILE A 369 10.52 -7.16 -9.41
CA ILE A 369 10.04 -7.89 -8.23
C ILE A 369 8.55 -7.57 -8.08
N LYS A 370 7.73 -8.59 -8.26
CA LYS A 370 6.27 -8.54 -8.33
C LYS A 370 5.65 -9.30 -7.17
N LEU A 371 4.44 -8.91 -6.79
CA LEU A 371 3.65 -9.65 -5.81
C LEU A 371 2.75 -10.66 -6.54
N ALA A 372 2.61 -11.85 -5.97
CA ALA A 372 1.68 -12.85 -6.47
C ALA A 372 0.81 -13.40 -5.34
N ALA A 373 -0.48 -13.54 -5.64
CA ALA A 373 -1.49 -14.06 -4.73
C ALA A 373 -2.06 -15.37 -5.27
N ARG A 374 -2.30 -16.30 -4.34
CA ARG A 374 -3.04 -17.53 -4.56
C ARG A 374 -4.42 -17.40 -3.93
N GLY A 375 -5.45 -17.60 -4.75
CA GLY A 375 -6.84 -17.66 -4.32
C GLY A 375 -7.35 -19.08 -4.35
N HIS A 376 -8.26 -19.42 -3.44
CA HIS A 376 -9.14 -20.58 -3.60
C HIS A 376 -10.59 -20.11 -3.59
N LYS A 377 -11.42 -20.75 -4.42
CA LYS A 377 -12.86 -20.50 -4.39
C LYS A 377 -13.40 -20.97 -3.04
N PHE A 378 -14.41 -20.27 -2.52
CA PHE A 378 -15.05 -20.69 -1.29
C PHE A 378 -16.56 -20.49 -1.35
N ASP A 379 -17.27 -21.29 -0.56
CA ASP A 379 -18.69 -21.11 -0.29
C ASP A 379 -18.83 -20.12 0.86
N PHE A 380 -19.37 -18.93 0.57
CA PHE A 380 -19.57 -17.89 1.57
C PHE A 380 -20.52 -18.32 2.68
N LYS A 381 -21.63 -18.97 2.32
CA LYS A 381 -22.69 -19.36 3.25
C LYS A 381 -22.19 -20.42 4.22
N ASN A 382 -21.56 -21.47 3.70
CA ASN A 382 -21.05 -22.57 4.52
C ASN A 382 -19.66 -22.27 5.12
N GLY A 383 -18.96 -21.27 4.60
CA GLY A 383 -17.61 -20.92 5.03
C GLY A 383 -16.58 -21.98 4.68
N THR A 384 -16.78 -22.73 3.60
CA THR A 384 -15.93 -23.87 3.21
C THR A 384 -15.13 -23.56 1.95
N ILE A 385 -13.82 -23.84 1.96
CA ILE A 385 -12.93 -23.65 0.82
C ILE A 385 -13.01 -24.85 -0.13
N ASP A 386 -13.14 -24.60 -1.43
CA ASP A 386 -12.97 -25.60 -2.48
C ASP A 386 -11.48 -25.74 -2.82
N THR A 387 -10.85 -26.82 -2.36
CA THR A 387 -9.43 -27.09 -2.59
C THR A 387 -9.08 -27.45 -4.03
N THR A 388 -10.09 -27.70 -4.89
CA THR A 388 -9.88 -28.06 -6.30
C THR A 388 -9.89 -26.84 -7.23
N GLN A 389 -10.47 -25.71 -6.77
CA GLN A 389 -10.58 -24.49 -7.56
C GLN A 389 -9.64 -23.41 -7.01
N GLU A 390 -8.46 -23.33 -7.63
CA GLU A 390 -7.44 -22.34 -7.29
C GLU A 390 -7.12 -21.40 -8.46
N ILE A 391 -6.68 -20.19 -8.12
CA ILE A 391 -6.17 -19.21 -9.08
C ILE A 391 -4.86 -18.58 -8.61
N TRP A 392 -4.10 -18.10 -9.58
CA TRP A 392 -2.85 -17.38 -9.39
C TRP A 392 -2.87 -16.05 -10.14
N VAL A 393 -2.76 -14.97 -9.39
CA VAL A 393 -2.72 -13.61 -9.94
C VAL A 393 -1.38 -12.97 -9.58
N VAL A 394 -0.75 -12.29 -10.54
CA VAL A 394 0.54 -11.62 -10.37
C VAL A 394 0.35 -10.14 -10.72
N SER A 395 0.89 -9.25 -9.90
CA SER A 395 0.83 -7.80 -10.10
C SER A 395 1.39 -7.39 -11.47
N GLY A 396 0.69 -6.50 -12.18
CA GLY A 396 1.10 -5.99 -13.49
C GLY A 396 1.21 -7.04 -14.62
N LYS A 397 0.69 -8.26 -14.46
CA LYS A 397 0.84 -9.35 -15.45
C LYS A 397 0.21 -9.05 -16.81
N SER A 398 -0.87 -8.28 -16.84
CA SER A 398 -1.61 -7.93 -18.06
C SER A 398 -1.03 -6.74 -18.83
N LYS A 399 0.07 -6.15 -18.35
CA LYS A 399 0.57 -4.85 -18.82
C LYS A 399 1.92 -4.99 -19.51
N PRO A 400 2.09 -4.43 -20.74
CA PRO A 400 3.40 -4.40 -21.40
C PRO A 400 4.38 -3.51 -20.63
N GLU A 401 5.68 -3.74 -20.79
CA GLU A 401 6.72 -2.96 -20.10
C GLU A 401 6.65 -1.45 -20.40
N SER A 402 6.14 -1.05 -21.57
CA SER A 402 5.89 0.35 -21.93
C SER A 402 4.85 1.05 -21.04
N GLU A 403 4.03 0.29 -20.31
CA GLU A 403 3.03 0.80 -19.38
C GLU A 403 3.56 0.87 -17.93
N TYR A 404 4.84 0.55 -17.71
CA TYR A 404 5.48 0.68 -16.41
C TYR A 404 6.10 2.07 -16.26
N SER A 405 5.77 2.75 -15.17
CA SER A 405 6.30 4.08 -14.85
C SER A 405 7.03 4.06 -13.51
N GLU A 406 8.21 4.66 -13.49
CA GLU A 406 9.00 4.75 -12.27
C GLU A 406 8.39 5.78 -11.31
N PHE A 407 8.01 5.31 -10.13
CA PHE A 407 7.79 6.14 -8.96
C PHE A 407 9.15 6.48 -8.35
N SER A 408 9.74 7.59 -8.81
CA SER A 408 11.09 7.99 -8.41
C SER A 408 11.12 8.51 -6.98
N VAL A 409 12.02 7.95 -6.17
CA VAL A 409 12.38 8.42 -4.83
C VAL A 409 13.82 8.94 -4.77
N GLU A 410 14.39 9.28 -5.93
CA GLU A 410 15.76 9.75 -6.03
C GLU A 410 15.98 11.08 -5.29
N ASN A 411 17.16 11.23 -4.68
CA ASN A 411 17.55 12.42 -3.94
C ASN A 411 16.58 12.82 -2.80
N LEU A 412 15.77 11.89 -2.30
CA LEU A 412 14.92 12.09 -1.14
C LEU A 412 15.61 11.64 0.15
N ALA A 413 15.27 12.29 1.26
CA ALA A 413 15.89 12.01 2.55
C ALA A 413 15.35 10.72 3.16
N VAL A 414 16.10 10.12 4.09
CA VAL A 414 15.66 8.91 4.81
C VAL A 414 14.33 9.14 5.53
N PRO A 415 13.43 8.14 5.54
CA PRO A 415 12.05 8.34 5.97
C PRO A 415 11.90 8.54 7.48
N THR A 416 12.87 8.10 8.28
CA THR A 416 12.90 8.30 9.74
C THR A 416 13.06 9.76 10.17
N ASN A 417 13.37 10.67 9.24
CA ASN A 417 13.40 12.11 9.50
C ASN A 417 12.01 12.76 9.41
N TYR A 418 10.97 12.01 9.01
CA TYR A 418 9.63 12.52 8.75
C TYR A 418 8.58 11.67 9.47
N ASN A 419 7.59 12.31 10.08
CA ASN A 419 6.54 11.65 10.86
C ASN A 419 5.20 11.56 10.11
N ASP A 420 5.12 12.15 8.91
CA ASP A 420 3.90 12.36 8.14
C ASP A 420 3.89 11.60 6.79
N ASN A 421 4.61 10.48 6.71
CA ASN A 421 4.58 9.62 5.52
C ASN A 421 3.16 9.11 5.30
N LYS A 422 2.65 9.29 4.08
CA LYS A 422 1.32 8.85 3.63
C LYS A 422 1.46 8.13 2.31
N ILE A 423 0.48 7.31 1.97
CA ILE A 423 0.45 6.68 0.65
C ILE A 423 0.40 7.77 -0.42
N ASP A 424 1.32 7.65 -1.36
CA ASP A 424 1.45 8.53 -2.50
C ASP A 424 1.66 7.76 -3.82
N SER A 425 1.86 6.43 -3.74
CA SER A 425 1.74 5.55 -4.90
C SER A 425 0.28 5.42 -5.34
N TYR A 426 0.05 5.45 -6.65
CA TYR A 426 -1.25 5.26 -7.26
C TYR A 426 -1.44 3.80 -7.65
N ASN A 427 -2.52 3.19 -7.14
CA ASN A 427 -3.00 1.91 -7.64
C ASN A 427 -4.24 2.22 -8.49
N GLY A 428 -4.06 2.34 -9.81
CA GLY A 428 -5.13 2.23 -10.83
C GLY A 428 -6.42 3.08 -10.74
N GLY A 429 -6.55 4.04 -9.81
CA GLY A 429 -7.88 4.53 -9.42
C GLY A 429 -8.42 5.82 -10.03
N VAL A 430 -7.60 6.85 -10.31
CA VAL A 430 -8.17 8.18 -10.68
C VAL A 430 -7.33 9.00 -11.68
N LYS A 431 -6.08 8.61 -11.98
CA LYS A 431 -5.31 9.22 -13.07
C LYS A 431 -4.51 8.15 -13.81
N ASN A 432 -4.93 7.87 -15.05
CA ASN A 432 -4.35 6.93 -16.00
C ASN A 432 -4.50 5.44 -15.61
N GLU A 433 -5.68 4.88 -15.90
CA GLU A 433 -6.07 3.46 -15.73
C GLU A 433 -5.13 2.44 -16.42
N ASN A 434 -4.10 2.91 -17.12
CA ASN A 434 -3.18 2.07 -17.90
C ASN A 434 -1.73 2.07 -17.39
N ILE A 435 -1.38 2.77 -16.31
CA ILE A 435 0.01 2.84 -15.85
C ILE A 435 0.21 2.02 -14.58
N VAL A 436 1.16 1.09 -14.62
CA VAL A 436 1.65 0.36 -13.44
C VAL A 436 2.86 1.08 -12.88
N GLN A 437 2.86 1.40 -11.59
CA GLN A 437 4.00 2.05 -10.96
C GLN A 437 5.00 1.02 -10.44
N PHE A 438 6.27 1.37 -10.44
CA PHE A 438 7.31 0.62 -9.73
C PHE A 438 8.26 1.58 -9.04
N VAL A 439 8.86 1.15 -7.92
CA VAL A 439 9.90 1.89 -7.23
C VAL A 439 11.22 1.16 -7.34
N LYS A 440 12.30 1.88 -7.64
CA LYS A 440 13.66 1.35 -7.58
C LYS A 440 14.26 1.64 -6.20
N LEU A 441 14.86 0.63 -5.58
CA LEU A 441 15.71 0.90 -4.42
C LEU A 441 16.92 1.75 -4.87
N THR A 442 17.14 2.86 -4.21
CA THR A 442 18.20 3.83 -4.53
C THR A 442 18.89 4.31 -3.26
N THR A 443 19.88 5.17 -3.41
CA THR A 443 20.54 5.82 -2.27
C THR A 443 19.70 6.99 -1.78
N SER A 444 19.70 7.21 -0.47
CA SER A 444 19.18 8.43 0.13
C SER A 444 19.87 9.70 -0.41
N SER A 445 19.31 10.86 -0.12
CA SER A 445 19.89 12.14 -0.53
C SER A 445 21.28 12.37 0.08
N LEU A 446 22.17 13.03 -0.66
CA LEU A 446 23.46 13.47 -0.13
C LEU A 446 23.28 14.40 1.09
N LYS A 447 22.26 15.25 1.06
CA LYS A 447 21.95 16.19 2.14
C LYS A 447 21.52 15.49 3.44
N SER A 448 20.83 14.36 3.37
CA SER A 448 20.35 13.67 4.57
C SER A 448 21.44 12.94 5.35
N ASP A 449 22.26 12.18 4.63
CA ASP A 449 23.19 11.21 5.20
C ASP A 449 24.27 10.79 4.20
N VAL A 450 24.66 11.72 3.32
CA VAL A 450 25.70 11.50 2.29
C VAL A 450 25.36 10.34 1.35
N GLY A 451 24.07 10.02 1.18
CA GLY A 451 23.58 8.94 0.31
C GLY A 451 24.03 7.52 0.68
N GLN A 452 24.11 7.24 1.99
CA GLN A 452 24.62 5.96 2.49
C GLN A 452 23.52 4.94 2.80
N SER A 453 22.27 5.37 2.91
CA SER A 453 21.13 4.49 3.16
C SER A 453 20.49 4.03 1.86
N VAL A 454 20.03 2.78 1.82
CA VAL A 454 19.16 2.28 0.75
C VAL A 454 17.71 2.63 1.08
N VAL A 455 17.02 3.28 0.15
CA VAL A 455 15.64 3.76 0.27
C VAL A 455 14.78 3.30 -0.92
N PRO A 456 13.44 3.17 -0.79
CA PRO A 456 12.64 3.29 0.45
C PRO A 456 13.04 2.27 1.53
N PHE A 457 12.69 2.56 2.79
CA PHE A 457 12.81 1.55 3.86
C PHE A 457 11.68 0.54 3.78
N ILE A 458 11.77 -0.58 4.50
CA ILE A 458 10.70 -1.57 4.55
C ILE A 458 9.84 -1.30 5.77
N ASP A 459 8.52 -1.28 5.59
CA ASP A 459 7.62 -1.34 6.73
C ASP A 459 7.42 -2.80 7.19
N VAL A 460 7.98 -3.13 8.37
CA VAL A 460 7.88 -4.48 8.97
C VAL A 460 6.69 -4.63 9.92
N LYS A 461 5.88 -3.57 10.08
CA LYS A 461 4.70 -3.62 10.94
C LYS A 461 3.68 -4.60 10.34
N PRO A 462 2.95 -5.32 11.20
CA PRO A 462 1.92 -6.22 10.73
C PRO A 462 0.72 -5.44 10.18
N VAL A 463 0.23 -5.89 9.04
CA VAL A 463 -0.95 -5.36 8.37
C VAL A 463 -2.06 -6.38 8.56
N VAL A 464 -2.99 -6.05 9.46
CA VAL A 464 -4.09 -6.92 9.91
C VAL A 464 -5.31 -6.02 10.07
N PRO A 465 -6.50 -6.42 9.60
CA PRO A 465 -7.70 -5.60 9.75
C PRO A 465 -8.11 -5.56 11.23
N LYS A 466 -8.72 -4.45 11.66
CA LYS A 466 -9.19 -4.26 13.05
C LYS A 466 -10.18 -5.36 13.45
N GLN A 467 -11.11 -5.67 12.56
CA GLN A 467 -11.97 -6.84 12.62
C GLN A 467 -11.49 -7.85 11.58
N LEU A 468 -11.28 -9.10 12.01
CA LEU A 468 -10.80 -10.12 11.09
C LEU A 468 -11.88 -10.48 10.07
N THR A 469 -11.49 -10.40 8.81
CA THR A 469 -12.27 -10.76 7.65
C THR A 469 -11.39 -11.58 6.71
N PRO A 470 -11.94 -12.48 5.90
CA PRO A 470 -11.23 -13.04 4.76
C PRO A 470 -10.68 -11.91 3.88
N LEU A 471 -9.52 -12.16 3.27
CA LEU A 471 -8.91 -11.23 2.34
C LEU A 471 -9.18 -11.70 0.90
N SER A 472 -9.51 -10.77 0.01
CA SER A 472 -9.68 -11.00 -1.44
C SER A 472 -8.46 -10.58 -2.24
N GLY A 473 -7.44 -10.00 -1.58
CA GLY A 473 -6.26 -9.54 -2.27
C GLY A 473 -5.18 -8.98 -1.37
N VAL A 474 -4.09 -8.58 -1.99
CA VAL A 474 -2.91 -8.01 -1.35
C VAL A 474 -2.23 -7.07 -2.35
N GLY A 475 -1.61 -6.00 -1.85
CA GLY A 475 -0.86 -5.07 -2.67
C GLY A 475 0.46 -4.66 -2.04
N LEU A 476 1.26 -3.96 -2.84
CA LEU A 476 2.47 -3.30 -2.41
C LEU A 476 2.33 -1.81 -2.69
N VAL A 477 2.58 -0.98 -1.69
CA VAL A 477 2.42 0.49 -1.78
C VAL A 477 3.67 1.19 -1.30
N HIS A 478 3.83 2.44 -1.75
CA HIS A 478 4.81 3.37 -1.20
C HIS A 478 4.11 4.38 -0.29
N GLU A 479 4.69 4.58 0.90
CA GLU A 479 4.25 5.55 1.89
C GLU A 479 5.36 6.59 2.13
N GLY A 480 5.19 7.81 1.65
CA GLY A 480 6.22 8.84 1.73
C GLY A 480 5.68 10.25 1.74
N THR A 481 6.58 11.19 1.44
CA THR A 481 6.27 12.60 1.24
C THR A 481 7.19 13.15 0.15
N ARG A 482 6.93 14.37 -0.35
CA ARG A 482 7.79 15.01 -1.36
C ARG A 482 9.26 15.20 -0.95
N LYS A 483 9.59 15.03 0.33
CA LYS A 483 10.97 15.18 0.86
C LYS A 483 11.53 13.88 1.45
N SER A 484 10.71 12.85 1.55
CA SER A 484 11.00 11.59 2.23
C SER A 484 10.98 10.48 1.21
N ALA A 485 12.02 9.66 1.17
CA ALA A 485 12.10 8.49 0.31
C ALA A 485 11.17 7.36 0.77
N GLY A 486 10.43 7.55 1.86
CA GLY A 486 9.30 6.72 2.26
C GLY A 486 9.61 5.27 2.65
N TYR A 487 8.52 4.52 2.80
CA TYR A 487 8.49 3.11 3.12
C TYR A 487 7.81 2.31 2.01
N LEU A 488 8.33 1.12 1.75
CA LEU A 488 7.67 0.08 1.00
C LEU A 488 6.82 -0.74 1.98
N ALA A 489 5.50 -0.69 1.83
CA ALA A 489 4.55 -1.24 2.78
C ALA A 489 3.58 -2.23 2.10
N LEU A 490 3.09 -3.19 2.88
CA LEU A 490 2.04 -4.10 2.45
C LEU A 490 0.68 -3.43 2.53
N LYS A 491 -0.16 -3.72 1.55
CA LYS A 491 -1.59 -3.42 1.55
C LYS A 491 -2.35 -4.74 1.58
N ILE A 492 -3.42 -4.82 2.35
CA ILE A 492 -4.37 -5.95 2.32
C ILE A 492 -5.70 -5.47 1.77
N ILE A 493 -6.40 -6.35 1.06
CA ILE A 493 -7.70 -6.06 0.47
C ILE A 493 -8.70 -7.00 1.11
N GLY A 494 -9.65 -6.43 1.85
CA GLY A 494 -10.73 -7.16 2.50
C GLY A 494 -11.71 -7.73 1.49
N TYR A 495 -12.27 -8.88 1.80
CA TYR A 495 -13.32 -9.47 0.99
C TYR A 495 -14.58 -8.59 1.00
N ASP A 496 -15.18 -8.38 -0.18
CA ASP A 496 -16.41 -7.60 -0.33
C ASP A 496 -17.63 -8.47 0.02
N LEU A 497 -18.30 -8.10 1.11
CA LEU A 497 -19.49 -8.79 1.62
C LEU A 497 -20.79 -8.30 0.95
N GLU A 498 -20.76 -7.16 0.23
CA GLU A 498 -21.95 -6.51 -0.35
C GLU A 498 -22.82 -7.44 -1.22
N PRO A 499 -22.25 -8.32 -2.08
CA PRO A 499 -23.04 -9.22 -2.91
C PRO A 499 -23.90 -10.21 -2.12
N HIS A 500 -23.40 -10.70 -0.97
CA HIS A 500 -24.06 -11.73 -0.17
C HIS A 500 -25.17 -11.18 0.73
N VAL A 501 -25.09 -9.90 1.10
CA VAL A 501 -26.13 -9.23 1.89
C VAL A 501 -27.39 -8.98 1.06
N LYS A 502 -27.26 -8.77 -0.26
CA LYS A 502 -28.40 -8.53 -1.15
C LYS A 502 -29.21 -9.80 -1.41
N GLU A 503 -28.57 -10.96 -1.48
CA GLU A 503 -29.24 -12.24 -1.74
C GLU A 503 -30.12 -12.73 -0.57
N GLU A 504 -29.81 -12.40 0.69
CA GLU A 504 -30.64 -12.78 1.84
C GLU A 504 -31.89 -11.91 2.02
N SER A 505 -32.04 -10.85 1.20
CA SER A 505 -33.13 -9.86 1.30
C SER A 505 -34.23 -10.00 0.22
N ILE A 506 -34.19 -11.08 -0.55
CA ILE A 506 -35.21 -11.51 -1.53
C ILE A 506 -35.87 -12.78 -1.01
#